data_AF-A0A1Q7JJ85-F1
#
_entry.id   AF-A0A1Q7JJ85-F1
#
_cell.length_a   1.000
_cell.length_b   1.000
_cell.length_c   1.000
_cell.angle_alpha   90.00
_cell.angle_beta   90.00
_cell.angle_gamma   90.00
#
_symmetry.space_group_name_H-M   'P 1'
#
loop_
_entity.id
_entity.type
_entity.pdbx_description
1 polymer ?
#
loop_
_entity_poly.entity_id
_entity_poly.type
_entity_poly.pdbx_seq_one_letter_code
_entity_poly.pdbx_strand_id
1 'polypeptide(L)'
;MLKFRSMVVHAETLKPKLQLVNESNGPVFKMRRDPRVTRVGRILRKYSLDEMPQLINVLRGEMSLVGPRPSLEIEVARYEPWHFRRFAMRPGLTCFWQVCARRYQSPFDEWMRLDLK
;
A
#
# COMPACT_ATOMS: atom_id res chain seq x y z
N MET A 1 -5.73 9.85 5.53
CA MET A 1 -6.31 8.90 4.55
C MET A 1 -7.35 8.04 5.24
N LEU A 2 -8.57 7.97 4.71
CA LEU A 2 -9.67 7.23 5.32
C LEU A 2 -9.64 5.76 4.87
N LYS A 3 -9.81 4.81 5.79
CA LYS A 3 -9.97 3.37 5.48
C LYS A 3 -10.86 2.70 6.51
N PHE A 4 -11.54 1.62 6.14
CA PHE A 4 -12.18 0.77 7.14
C PHE A 4 -11.15 -0.06 7.89
N ARG A 5 -11.38 -0.25 9.19
CA ARG A 5 -10.54 -1.12 10.01
C ARG A 5 -10.74 -2.59 9.60
N SER A 6 -9.75 -3.15 8.93
CA SER A 6 -9.73 -4.55 8.48
C SER A 6 -8.84 -5.47 9.33
N MET A 7 -8.15 -4.92 10.33
CA MET A 7 -7.20 -5.63 11.19
C MET A 7 -7.62 -5.63 12.67
N VAL A 8 -7.08 -6.57 13.44
CA VAL A 8 -7.21 -6.64 14.90
C VAL A 8 -6.60 -5.40 15.57
N VAL A 9 -7.08 -5.07 16.78
CA VAL A 9 -6.65 -3.85 17.50
C VAL A 9 -5.13 -3.79 17.72
N HIS A 10 -4.50 -4.93 17.99
CA HIS A 10 -3.07 -5.04 18.28
C HIS A 10 -2.23 -5.40 17.04
N ALA A 11 -2.71 -5.09 15.83
CA ALA A 11 -1.99 -5.45 14.61
C ALA A 11 -0.59 -4.83 14.51
N GLU A 12 -0.37 -3.63 15.04
CA GLU A 12 0.95 -3.00 14.99
C GLU A 12 1.95 -3.62 15.95
N THR A 13 1.53 -4.10 17.12
CA THR A 13 2.44 -4.81 18.05
C THR A 13 2.84 -6.19 17.53
N LEU A 14 2.03 -6.79 16.66
CA LEU A 14 2.33 -8.05 15.98
C LEU A 14 3.25 -7.88 14.76
N LYS A 15 3.30 -6.69 14.16
CA LYS A 15 4.05 -6.43 12.92
C LYS A 15 5.53 -6.80 13.00
N PRO A 16 6.29 -6.42 14.05
CA PRO A 16 7.71 -6.75 14.14
C PRO A 16 7.97 -8.26 14.14
N LYS A 17 7.09 -9.04 14.78
CA LYS A 17 7.19 -10.51 14.85
C LYS A 17 6.98 -11.17 13.48
N LEU A 18 6.22 -10.52 12.60
CA LEU A 18 5.92 -11.01 11.25
C LEU A 18 6.93 -10.54 10.20
N GLN A 19 7.85 -9.63 10.57
CA GLN A 19 8.84 -9.09 9.62
C GLN A 19 9.75 -10.18 9.04
N LEU A 20 10.00 -11.26 9.80
CA LEU A 20 10.79 -12.42 9.38
C LEU A 20 10.16 -13.21 8.22
N VAL A 21 8.84 -13.10 8.05
CA VAL A 21 8.08 -13.79 7.00
C VAL A 21 7.55 -12.80 5.94
N ASN A 22 8.19 -11.63 5.83
CA ASN A 22 7.85 -10.65 4.80
C ASN A 22 8.12 -11.22 3.40
N GLU A 23 7.11 -11.17 2.53
CA GLU A 23 7.19 -11.65 1.15
C GLU A 23 7.68 -10.56 0.18
N SER A 24 7.86 -9.31 0.66
CA SER A 24 8.32 -8.21 -0.17
C SER A 24 9.81 -7.96 -0.05
N ASN A 25 10.44 -7.69 -1.19
CA ASN A 25 11.77 -7.09 -1.24
C ASN A 25 11.64 -5.56 -1.07
N GLY A 26 12.57 -4.94 -0.33
CA GLY A 26 12.61 -3.49 -0.11
C GLY A 26 12.00 -3.01 1.21
N PRO A 27 11.66 -1.72 1.33
CA PRO A 27 11.23 -1.11 2.60
C PRO A 27 9.77 -1.41 2.98
N VAL A 28 9.05 -2.09 2.08
CA VAL A 28 7.62 -2.39 2.18
C VAL A 28 7.39 -3.73 2.89
N PHE A 29 6.27 -3.82 3.62
CA PHE A 29 5.81 -5.06 4.22
C PHE A 29 4.65 -5.65 3.43
N LYS A 30 4.74 -6.93 3.08
CA LYS A 30 3.71 -7.67 2.34
C LYS A 30 3.63 -9.10 2.82
N MET A 31 2.41 -9.57 3.01
CA MET A 31 2.13 -10.94 3.40
C MET A 31 0.77 -11.34 2.85
N ARG A 32 0.69 -12.38 2.01
CA ARG A 32 -0.57 -12.85 1.44
C ARG A 32 -1.57 -13.34 2.49
N ARG A 33 -1.08 -14.03 3.53
CA ARG A 33 -1.89 -14.59 4.61
C ARG A 33 -1.55 -13.93 5.94
N ASP A 34 -1.80 -12.63 6.02
CA ASP A 34 -1.53 -11.85 7.23
C ASP A 34 -2.47 -12.26 8.39
N PRO A 35 -1.94 -12.81 9.51
CA PRO A 35 -2.76 -13.24 10.65
C PRO A 35 -3.40 -12.07 11.40
N ARG A 36 -2.97 -10.83 11.14
CA ARG A 36 -3.54 -9.61 11.76
C ARG A 36 -4.88 -9.22 11.16
N VAL A 37 -5.25 -9.77 10.00
CA VAL A 37 -6.48 -9.46 9.28
C VAL A 37 -7.64 -10.30 9.83
N THR A 38 -8.74 -9.65 10.19
CA THR A 38 -9.93 -10.35 10.70
C THR A 38 -10.65 -11.13 9.58
N ARG A 39 -11.56 -12.04 9.92
CA ARG A 39 -12.35 -12.77 8.91
C ARG A 39 -13.14 -11.82 8.00
N VAL A 40 -13.81 -10.83 8.59
CA VAL A 40 -14.52 -9.77 7.84
C VAL A 40 -13.54 -8.88 7.08
N GLY A 41 -12.41 -8.50 7.70
CA GLY A 41 -11.36 -7.72 7.06
C GLY A 41 -10.78 -8.40 5.81
N ARG A 42 -10.73 -9.74 5.79
CA ARG A 42 -10.31 -10.51 4.61
C ARG A 42 -11.28 -10.36 3.45
N ILE A 43 -12.60 -10.33 3.72
CA ILE A 43 -13.62 -10.08 2.71
C ILE A 43 -13.48 -8.64 2.19
N LEU A 44 -13.39 -7.66 3.10
CA LEU A 44 -13.22 -6.25 2.72
C LEU A 44 -12.01 -6.06 1.80
N ARG A 45 -10.84 -6.61 2.16
CA ARG A 45 -9.61 -6.52 1.35
C ARG A 45 -9.67 -7.29 0.04
N LYS A 46 -10.38 -8.42 -0.01
CA LYS A 46 -10.54 -9.23 -1.23
C LYS A 46 -11.25 -8.44 -2.33
N TYR A 47 -12.22 -7.61 -1.93
CA TYR A 47 -13.01 -6.78 -2.83
C TYR A 47 -12.59 -5.29 -2.79
N SER A 48 -11.44 -4.97 -2.19
CA SER A 48 -10.94 -3.59 -2.00
C SER A 48 -11.93 -2.62 -1.33
N LEU A 49 -12.89 -3.15 -0.57
CA LEU A 49 -13.93 -2.36 0.10
C LEU A 49 -13.36 -1.56 1.28
N ASP A 50 -12.26 -2.01 1.89
CA ASP A 50 -11.63 -1.28 2.99
C ASP A 50 -11.04 0.07 2.57
N GLU A 51 -10.83 0.27 1.27
CA GLU A 51 -10.31 1.51 0.70
C GLU A 51 -11.38 2.41 0.11
N MET A 52 -12.65 1.99 0.04
CA MET A 52 -13.76 2.83 -0.46
C MET A 52 -13.86 4.20 0.21
N PRO A 53 -13.63 4.37 1.53
CA PRO A 53 -13.65 5.69 2.15
C PRO A 53 -12.65 6.69 1.56
N GLN A 54 -11.58 6.22 0.89
CA GLN A 54 -10.62 7.08 0.23
C GLN A 54 -11.20 7.84 -0.97
N LEU A 55 -12.35 7.42 -1.53
CA LEU A 55 -13.05 8.22 -2.54
C LEU A 55 -13.42 9.61 -2.02
N ILE A 56 -13.65 9.77 -0.71
CA ILE A 56 -13.87 11.08 -0.10
C ILE A 56 -12.58 11.93 -0.17
N ASN A 57 -11.40 11.32 0.00
CA ASN A 57 -10.12 12.02 -0.15
C ASN A 57 -9.90 12.47 -1.61
N VAL A 58 -10.35 11.68 -2.60
CA VAL A 58 -10.34 12.06 -4.02
C VAL A 58 -11.27 13.25 -4.28
N LEU A 59 -12.51 13.20 -3.77
CA LEU A 59 -13.48 14.28 -3.94
C LEU A 59 -13.04 15.58 -3.25
N ARG A 60 -12.27 15.49 -2.15
CA ARG A 60 -11.64 16.64 -1.47
C ARG A 60 -10.39 17.18 -2.17
N GLY A 61 -9.93 16.52 -3.23
CA GLY A 61 -8.71 16.90 -3.96
C GLY A 61 -7.39 16.52 -3.27
N GLU A 62 -7.44 15.78 -2.16
CA GLU A 62 -6.26 15.31 -1.42
C GLU A 62 -5.55 14.15 -2.13
N MET A 63 -6.30 13.39 -2.94
CA MET A 63 -5.82 12.23 -3.71
C MET A 63 -6.36 12.27 -5.15
N SER A 64 -5.75 11.48 -6.04
CA SER A 64 -6.25 11.19 -7.38
C SER A 64 -6.91 9.80 -7.42
N LEU A 65 -7.74 9.52 -8.43
CA LEU A 65 -8.19 8.15 -8.69
C LEU A 65 -7.01 7.25 -9.06
N VAL A 66 -6.14 7.72 -9.94
CA VAL A 66 -4.94 7.02 -10.41
C VAL A 66 -3.72 7.87 -10.10
N GLY A 67 -2.73 7.28 -9.44
CA GLY A 67 -1.48 7.95 -9.05
C GLY A 67 -0.62 7.05 -8.16
N PRO A 68 0.59 7.47 -7.77
CA PRO A 68 1.48 6.66 -6.95
C PRO A 68 0.86 6.25 -5.60
N ARG A 69 1.17 5.03 -5.12
CA ARG A 69 0.72 4.58 -3.79
C ARG A 69 1.18 5.55 -2.67
N PRO A 70 0.31 6.02 -1.77
CA PRO A 70 0.72 6.77 -0.59
C PRO A 70 1.73 5.97 0.25
N SER A 71 2.85 6.60 0.59
CA SER A 71 3.99 5.95 1.26
C SER A 71 3.92 6.15 2.76
N LEU A 72 4.39 5.17 3.54
CA LEU A 72 4.59 5.34 4.98
C LEU A 72 5.91 6.05 5.23
N GLU A 73 6.00 6.89 6.26
CA GLU A 73 7.23 7.62 6.61
C GLU A 73 8.44 6.68 6.78
N ILE A 74 8.21 5.51 7.41
CA ILE A 74 9.25 4.48 7.58
C ILE A 74 9.73 3.86 6.25
N GLU A 75 8.86 3.84 5.23
CA GLU A 75 9.24 3.41 3.88
C GLU A 75 10.09 4.50 3.21
N VAL A 76 9.66 5.76 3.32
CA VAL A 76 10.33 6.94 2.73
C VAL A 76 11.74 7.13 3.28
N ALA A 77 11.96 6.85 4.56
CA ALA A 77 13.29 6.91 5.19
C ALA A 77 14.34 6.00 4.52
N ARG A 78 13.91 5.01 3.73
CA ARG A 78 14.77 4.04 3.03
C ARG A 78 14.76 4.25 1.51
N TYR A 79 14.26 5.38 1.02
CA TYR A 79 14.19 5.67 -0.40
C TYR A 79 15.54 6.10 -0.96
N GLU A 80 15.86 5.63 -2.17
CA GLU A 80 16.93 6.17 -2.98
C GLU A 80 16.52 7.52 -3.59
N PRO A 81 17.47 8.41 -3.94
CA PRO A 81 17.18 9.75 -4.46
C PRO A 81 16.20 9.78 -5.64
N TRP A 82 16.24 8.79 -6.53
CA TRP A 82 15.36 8.75 -7.69
C TRP A 82 13.91 8.36 -7.34
N HIS A 83 13.66 7.66 -6.22
CA HIS A 83 12.30 7.31 -5.78
C HIS A 83 11.47 8.56 -5.43
N PHE A 84 12.11 9.64 -4.98
CA PHE A 84 11.44 10.87 -4.58
C PHE A 84 10.69 11.58 -5.72
N ARG A 85 11.03 11.29 -6.99
CA ARG A 85 10.36 11.85 -8.17
C ARG A 85 8.84 11.59 -8.16
N ARG A 86 8.40 10.50 -7.56
CA ARG A 86 6.97 10.16 -7.47
C ARG A 86 6.16 11.17 -6.66
N PHE A 87 6.79 11.93 -5.77
CA PHE A 87 6.12 12.95 -4.96
C PHE A 87 5.74 14.21 -5.76
N ALA A 88 6.18 14.32 -7.02
CA ALA A 88 5.66 15.33 -7.94
C ALA A 88 4.19 15.08 -8.34
N MET A 89 3.67 13.87 -8.12
CA MET A 89 2.29 13.49 -8.44
C MET A 89 1.45 13.33 -7.18
N ARG A 90 0.15 13.62 -7.29
CA ARG A 90 -0.80 13.34 -6.21
C ARG A 90 -0.91 11.83 -5.99
N PRO A 91 -0.97 11.37 -4.73
CA PRO A 91 -1.15 9.96 -4.44
C PRO A 91 -2.49 9.45 -4.99
N GLY A 92 -2.48 8.21 -5.49
CA GLY A 92 -3.64 7.56 -6.10
C GLY A 92 -4.40 6.64 -5.17
N LEU A 93 -5.71 6.51 -5.39
CA LEU A 93 -6.52 5.41 -4.86
C LEU A 93 -6.02 4.06 -5.40
N THR A 94 -5.69 4.02 -6.70
CA THR A 94 -4.99 2.92 -7.35
C THR A 94 -3.73 3.40 -8.06
N CYS A 95 -2.80 2.51 -8.34
CA CYS A 95 -1.57 2.77 -9.09
C CYS A 95 -1.31 1.69 -10.15
N PHE A 96 -0.43 1.98 -11.10
CA PHE A 96 -0.15 1.08 -12.23
C PHE A 96 0.28 -0.31 -11.79
N TRP A 97 1.22 -0.42 -10.85
CA TRP A 97 1.70 -1.73 -10.40
C TRP A 97 0.65 -2.52 -9.59
N GLN A 98 -0.34 -1.86 -8.98
CA GLN A 98 -1.43 -2.55 -8.27
C GLN A 98 -2.38 -3.28 -9.21
N VAL A 99 -2.57 -2.77 -10.44
CA VAL A 99 -3.40 -3.41 -11.47
C VAL A 99 -2.63 -4.44 -12.30
N CYS A 100 -1.29 -4.46 -12.21
CA CYS A 100 -0.48 -5.47 -12.89
C CYS A 100 -0.70 -6.88 -12.33
N ALA A 101 -0.84 -7.87 -13.22
CA ALA A 101 -1.05 -9.28 -12.86
C ALA A 101 0.06 -9.85 -11.94
N ARG A 102 1.29 -9.33 -12.04
CA ARG A 102 2.46 -9.75 -11.26
C ARG A 102 2.69 -8.92 -9.99
N ARG A 103 1.70 -8.17 -9.49
CA ARG A 103 1.84 -7.29 -8.32
C ARG A 103 2.50 -7.95 -7.11
N TYR A 104 2.33 -9.27 -6.90
CA TYR A 104 2.91 -10.01 -5.77
C TYR A 104 4.38 -10.45 -5.97
N GLN A 105 4.87 -10.44 -7.20
CA GLN A 105 6.21 -10.93 -7.58
C GLN A 105 7.15 -9.78 -7.96
N SER A 106 6.60 -8.61 -8.29
CA SER A 106 7.34 -7.45 -8.74
C SER A 106 8.18 -6.84 -7.60
N PRO A 107 9.50 -6.61 -7.78
CA PRO A 107 10.35 -5.96 -6.79
C PRO A 107 9.99 -4.48 -6.61
N PHE A 108 10.38 -3.91 -5.46
CA PHE A 108 10.06 -2.53 -5.11
C PHE A 108 10.48 -1.51 -6.17
N ASP A 109 11.68 -1.65 -6.76
CA ASP A 109 12.16 -0.73 -7.80
C ASP A 109 11.29 -0.76 -9.06
N GLU A 110 10.69 -1.91 -9.40
CA GLU A 110 9.76 -1.98 -10.51
C GLU A 110 8.46 -1.23 -10.20
N TRP A 111 8.00 -1.24 -8.95
CA TRP A 111 6.86 -0.41 -8.52
C TRP A 111 7.18 1.07 -8.68
N MET A 112 8.39 1.48 -8.26
CA MET A 112 8.84 2.86 -8.39
C MET A 112 8.95 3.29 -9.86
N ARG A 113 9.47 2.42 -10.75
CA ARG A 113 9.50 2.70 -12.20
C ARG A 113 8.09 2.82 -12.79
N LEU A 114 7.15 1.97 -12.37
CA LEU A 114 5.76 2.03 -12.84
C LEU A 114 5.02 3.27 -12.33
N ASP A 115 5.37 3.76 -11.15
CA ASP A 115 4.83 5.01 -10.60
C ASP A 115 5.42 6.28 -11.26
N LEU A 116 6.47 6.15 -12.09
CA LEU A 116 7.10 7.26 -12.84
C LEU A 116 6.74 7.28 -14.33
N LYS A 117 5.86 6.39 -14.78
CA LYS A 117 5.29 6.42 -16.13
C LYS A 117 4.06 7.32 -16.18
#